data_AF-A0A1R3L0F1-F1
#
_entry.id   AF-A0A1R3L0F1-F1
#
_cell.length_a   1.000
_cell.length_b   1.000
_cell.length_c   1.000
_cell.angle_alpha   90.00
_cell.angle_beta   90.00
_cell.angle_gamma   90.00
#
_symmetry.space_group_name_H-M   'P 1'
#
loop_
_entity.id
_entity.type
_entity.pdbx_description
1 polymer ?
#
loop_
_entity_poly.entity_id
_entity_poly.type
_entity_poly.pdbx_seq_one_letter_code
_entity_poly.pdbx_strand_id
1 'polypeptide(L)' 'PNPICESKLGQLKDGGQRCFIVIKISRIWESIIPPKNSFAGIDFLAIDSE' A
#
# COMPACT_ATOMS: atom_id res chain seq x y z
N PRO A 1 21.14 13.51 8.80
CA PRO A 1 20.00 12.60 8.53
C PRO A 1 20.22 11.87 7.19
N ASN A 2 20.20 10.53 7.20
CA ASN A 2 20.28 9.77 5.94
C ASN A 2 19.06 10.11 5.07
N PRO A 3 19.23 10.31 3.75
CA PRO A 3 18.10 10.54 2.86
C PRO A 3 17.15 9.34 2.90
N ILE A 4 15.85 9.61 2.91
CA ILE A 4 14.84 8.55 2.77
C ILE A 4 14.92 8.06 1.32
N CYS A 5 15.29 6.80 1.12
CA CYS A 5 15.41 6.21 -0.22
C CYS A 5 14.10 5.57 -0.68
N GLU A 6 13.94 5.48 -2.01
CA GLU A 6 12.90 4.65 -2.61
C GLU A 6 13.18 3.17 -2.32
N SER A 7 12.13 2.37 -2.14
CA SER A 7 12.20 0.93 -2.06
C SER A 7 11.10 0.29 -2.91
N LYS A 8 11.32 -0.95 -3.33
CA LYS A 8 10.33 -1.80 -4.02
C LYS A 8 9.59 -2.67 -3.01
N LEU A 9 8.41 -3.19 -3.39
CA LEU A 9 7.57 -3.99 -2.50
C LEU A 9 8.30 -5.22 -1.93
N GLY A 10 9.06 -5.92 -2.77
CA GLY A 10 9.85 -7.09 -2.35
C GLY A 10 11.05 -6.78 -1.44
N GLN A 11 11.38 -5.49 -1.24
CA GLN A 11 12.48 -5.06 -0.36
C GLN A 11 11.98 -4.64 1.03
N LEU A 12 10.66 -4.62 1.26
CA LEU A 12 10.09 -4.34 2.57
C LEU A 12 10.46 -5.47 3.54
N LYS A 13 10.78 -5.08 4.77
CA LYS A 13 11.24 -5.99 5.82
C LYS A 13 10.31 -5.95 7.01
N ASP A 14 10.19 -7.10 7.67
CA ASP A 14 9.55 -7.20 8.98
C ASP A 14 10.25 -6.30 9.99
N GLY A 15 9.48 -5.70 10.90
CA GLY A 15 9.99 -4.73 11.88
C GLY A 15 10.07 -3.29 11.37
N GLY A 16 9.73 -3.05 10.10
CA GLY A 16 9.57 -1.71 9.53
C GLY A 16 10.88 -1.10 9.02
N GLN A 17 10.76 -0.34 7.93
CA GLN A 17 11.88 0.34 7.28
C GLN A 17 11.45 1.77 6.92
N ARG A 18 12.31 2.75 7.22
CA ARG A 18 12.07 4.14 6.82
C ARG A 18 12.45 4.31 5.34
N CYS A 19 11.46 4.28 4.47
CA CYS A 19 11.57 4.46 3.03
C CYS A 19 10.29 5.08 2.46
N PHE A 20 10.30 5.43 1.19
CA PHE A 20 9.06 5.61 0.42
C PHE A 20 9.01 4.55 -0.68
N ILE A 21 7.80 4.21 -1.13
CA ILE A 21 7.59 3.25 -2.23
C ILE A 21 6.70 3.89 -3.28
N VAL A 22 6.97 3.59 -4.56
CA VAL A 22 6.13 4.02 -5.67
C VAL A 22 5.51 2.77 -6.29
N ILE A 23 4.20 2.65 -6.15
CA ILE A 23 3.44 1.47 -6.59
C ILE A 23 2.48 1.81 -7.73
N LYS A 24 2.16 0.80 -8.53
CA LYS A 24 0.99 0.82 -9.41
C LYS A 24 -0.15 0.06 -8.73
N ILE A 25 -1.32 0.69 -8.67
CA ILE A 25 -2.52 0.01 -8.19
C ILE A 25 -3.08 -0.85 -9.33
N SER A 26 -3.02 -2.17 -9.15
CA SER A 26 -3.50 -3.16 -10.11
C SER A 26 -5.03 -3.36 -10.00
N ARG A 27 -5.55 -3.32 -8.76
CA ARG A 27 -6.99 -3.46 -8.47
C ARG A 27 -7.36 -2.73 -7.19
N ILE A 28 -8.57 -2.18 -7.16
CA ILE A 28 -9.17 -1.51 -6.01
C ILE A 28 -10.47 -2.22 -5.65
N TRP A 29 -10.71 -2.39 -4.35
CA TRP A 29 -11.99 -2.84 -3.81
C TRP A 29 -12.47 -1.85 -2.77
N GLU A 30 -13.77 -1.57 -2.80
CA GLU A 30 -14.42 -0.81 -1.75
C GLU A 30 -14.71 -1.76 -0.58
N SER A 31 -14.13 -1.46 0.58
CA SER A 31 -14.42 -2.20 1.81
C SER A 31 -15.67 -1.61 2.44
N ILE A 32 -16.80 -2.25 2.14
CA ILE A 32 -18.13 -1.85 2.59
C ILE A 32 -18.50 -2.72 3.78
N ILE A 33 -18.75 -2.12 4.96
CA ILE A 33 -19.21 -2.87 6.14
C ILE A 33 -20.75 -2.92 6.16
N PRO A 34 -21.37 -4.10 6.02
CA PRO A 34 -22.81 -4.27 6.19
C PRO A 34 -23.22 -4.17 7.67
N PRO A 35 -24.49 -3.89 7.99
CA PRO A 35 -25.61 -3.67 7.06
C PRO A 35 -25.74 -2.21 6.58
N LYS A 36 -24.93 -1.29 7.11
CA LYS A 36 -25.10 0.15 6.88
C LYS A 36 -24.50 0.64 5.56
N ASN A 37 -23.82 -0.23 4.82
CA ASN A 37 -23.01 0.11 3.65
C ASN A 37 -22.06 1.29 3.92
N SER A 38 -21.52 1.37 5.14
CA SER A 38 -20.59 2.42 5.50
C SER A 38 -19.23 2.13 4.89
N PHE A 39 -18.68 3.10 4.16
CA PHE A 39 -17.33 3.04 3.65
C PHE A 39 -16.35 2.95 4.81
N ALA A 40 -15.62 1.84 4.91
CA ALA A 40 -14.66 1.61 5.97
C ALA A 40 -13.21 1.86 5.51
N GLY A 41 -12.96 1.75 4.20
CA GLY A 41 -11.66 1.97 3.62
C GLY A 41 -11.56 1.43 2.21
N ILE A 42 -10.34 1.50 1.68
CA ILE A 42 -9.98 0.99 0.36
C ILE A 42 -9.00 -0.14 0.57
N ASP A 43 -9.36 -1.32 0.08
CA ASP A 43 -8.42 -2.42 -0.09
C ASP A 43 -7.91 -2.39 -1.54
N PHE A 44 -6.62 -2.63 -1.75
CA PHE A 44 -6.04 -2.61 -3.09
C PHE A 44 -4.92 -3.62 -3.26
N LEU A 45 -4.76 -4.06 -4.51
CA LEU A 45 -3.63 -4.88 -4.94
C LEU A 45 -2.60 -3.96 -5.58
N ALA A 46 -1.43 -3.86 -4.95
CA ALA A 46 -0.30 -3.10 -5.44
C ALA A 46 0.72 -4.01 -6.14
N ILE A 47 1.34 -3.49 -7.19
CA ILE A 47 2.55 -4.04 -7.81
C ILE A 47 3.60 -2.93 -7.88
N ASP A 48 4.86 -3.31 -8.07
CA ASP A 48 5.92 -2.32 -8.34
C ASP A 48 5.55 -1.51 -9.59
N SER A 49 5.94 -0.22 -9.60
CA SER A 49 5.57 0.72 -10.66
C SER A 49 6.31 0.51 -11.98
N GLU A 50 7.43 -0.21 -11.97
CA GLU A 50 8.31 -0.52 -13.10
C GLU A 50 8.33 -2.02 -13.40
#